data_AF-A0A5C4XH51-F1
#
_entry.id   AF-A0A5C4XH51-F1
#
_cell.length_a   1.000
_cell.length_b   1.000
_cell.length_c   1.000
_cell.angle_alpha   90.00
_cell.angle_beta   90.00
_cell.angle_gamma   90.00
#
_symmetry.space_group_name_H-M   'P 1'
#
loop_
_entity.id
_entity.type
_entity.pdbx_description
1 polymer ?
#
loop_
_entity_poly.entity_id
_entity_poly.type
_entity_poly.pdbx_seq_one_letter_code
_entity_poly.pdbx_strand_id
1 'polypeptide(L)'
;MRNLDEPALPPHIRRDWDKMHRMKTFLEKTFGPTELAIVETALGEWIDEANVERQSPEAELAAAIVINLFREGNDTVPAMRKAISAHRGLNDLRHP
;
A
#
# COMPACT_ATOMS: atom_id res chain seq x y z
N MET A 1 -10.12 -15.28 28.95
CA MET A 1 -10.64 -15.55 27.59
C MET A 1 -9.50 -15.32 26.61
N ARG A 2 -9.04 -16.36 25.90
CA ARG A 2 -8.06 -16.21 24.80
C ARG A 2 -8.85 -15.89 23.54
N ASN A 3 -8.58 -14.75 22.91
CA ASN A 3 -9.10 -14.48 21.57
C ASN A 3 -8.50 -15.52 20.62
N LEU A 4 -9.35 -16.26 19.91
CA LEU A 4 -8.97 -17.41 19.08
C LEU A 4 -8.40 -17.02 17.70
N ASP A 5 -8.15 -15.72 17.47
CA ASP A 5 -7.71 -15.19 16.17
C ASP A 5 -6.23 -14.76 16.12
N GLU A 6 -5.44 -14.94 17.19
CA GLU A 6 -4.02 -14.54 17.17
C GLU A 6 -3.12 -15.73 16.77
N PRO A 7 -2.56 -15.77 15.54
CA PRO A 7 -1.66 -16.83 15.14
C PRO A 7 -0.37 -16.76 15.96
N ALA A 8 0.12 -17.91 16.43
CA ALA A 8 1.35 -18.03 17.21
C ALA A 8 2.59 -17.78 16.32
N LEU A 9 2.85 -16.51 15.99
CA LEU A 9 3.95 -16.11 15.13
C LEU A 9 5.18 -15.64 15.93
N PRO A 10 6.41 -15.86 15.43
CA PRO A 10 7.63 -15.34 16.02
C PRO A 10 7.63 -13.81 16.18
N PRO A 11 8.39 -13.24 17.14
CA PRO A 11 8.32 -11.82 17.50
C PRO A 11 8.59 -10.84 16.34
N HIS A 12 9.48 -11.22 15.41
CA HIS A 12 9.79 -10.39 14.24
C HIS A 12 8.63 -10.37 13.24
N ILE A 13 7.99 -11.52 12.99
CA ILE A 13 6.81 -11.63 12.12
C ILE A 13 5.58 -10.95 12.75
N ARG A 14 5.44 -10.99 14.08
CA ARG A 14 4.34 -10.34 14.80
C ARG A 14 4.36 -8.81 14.66
N ARG A 15 5.55 -8.19 14.62
CA ARG A 15 5.69 -6.74 14.44
C ARG A 15 5.21 -6.30 13.06
N ASP A 16 5.55 -7.07 12.04
CA ASP A 16 5.19 -6.78 10.66
C ASP A 16 3.69 -7.05 10.41
N TRP A 17 3.13 -8.08 11.03
CA TRP A 17 1.69 -8.37 11.05
C TRP A 17 0.84 -7.24 11.66
N ASP A 18 1.25 -6.71 12.81
CA ASP A 18 0.59 -5.59 13.47
C ASP A 18 0.62 -4.32 12.61
N LYS A 19 1.73 -4.09 11.90
CA LYS A 19 1.87 -2.95 11.00
C LYS A 19 0.92 -3.06 9.81
N MET A 20 0.80 -4.25 9.21
CA MET A 20 -0.13 -4.52 8.12
C MET A 20 -1.59 -4.35 8.55
N HIS A 21 -1.97 -4.89 9.73
CA HIS A 21 -3.32 -4.73 10.26
C HIS A 21 -3.64 -3.26 10.54
N ARG A 22 -2.71 -2.51 11.16
CA ARG A 22 -2.90 -1.08 11.41
C ARG A 22 -3.04 -0.28 10.12
N MET A 23 -2.23 -0.58 9.10
CA MET A 23 -2.31 0.12 7.82
C MET A 23 -3.66 -0.16 7.13
N LYS A 24 -4.07 -1.43 7.05
CA LYS A 24 -5.35 -1.82 6.47
C LYS A 24 -6.54 -1.17 7.18
N THR A 25 -6.58 -1.25 8.51
CA THR A 25 -7.65 -0.64 9.31
C THR A 25 -7.64 0.89 9.23
N PHE A 26 -6.47 1.52 9.12
CA PHE A 26 -6.38 2.97 8.91
C PHE A 26 -6.95 3.40 7.57
N LEU A 27 -6.64 2.64 6.50
CA LEU A 27 -7.17 2.89 5.17
C LEU A 27 -8.70 2.70 5.14
N GLU A 28 -9.22 1.61 5.71
CA GLU A 28 -10.68 1.34 5.80
C GLU A 28 -11.46 2.41 6.59
N LYS A 29 -10.83 3.11 7.54
CA LYS A 29 -11.47 4.20 8.31
C LYS A 29 -11.42 5.55 7.60
N THR A 30 -10.45 5.75 6.71
CA THR A 30 -10.19 7.04 6.06
C THR A 30 -10.75 7.08 4.63
N PHE A 31 -10.85 5.92 4.00
CA PHE A 31 -11.31 5.72 2.63
C PHE A 31 -12.57 4.88 2.64
N GLY A 32 -13.56 5.27 1.82
CA GLY A 32 -14.66 4.37 1.52
C GLY A 32 -14.19 3.18 0.68
N PRO A 33 -15.07 2.18 0.46
CA PRO A 33 -14.72 0.97 -0.29
C PRO A 33 -14.24 1.24 -1.71
N THR A 34 -14.76 2.30 -2.34
CA THR A 34 -14.40 2.70 -3.69
C THR A 34 -13.00 3.32 -3.74
N GLU A 35 -12.71 4.26 -2.83
CA GLU A 35 -11.40 4.88 -2.73
C GLU A 35 -10.31 3.86 -2.40
N LEU A 36 -10.61 2.92 -1.50
CA LEU A 36 -9.71 1.82 -1.16
C LEU A 36 -9.40 0.96 -2.39
N ALA A 37 -10.42 0.57 -3.16
CA ALA A 37 -10.22 -0.23 -4.37
C ALA A 37 -9.36 0.48 -5.42
N ILE A 38 -9.47 1.80 -5.56
CA ILE A 38 -8.64 2.60 -6.47
C ILE A 38 -7.18 2.58 -6.04
N VAL A 39 -6.92 2.85 -4.75
CA VAL A 39 -5.57 2.87 -4.18
C VAL A 39 -4.93 1.47 -4.24
N GLU A 40 -5.67 0.42 -3.86
CA GLU A 40 -5.19 -0.96 -3.90
C GLU A 40 -4.86 -1.43 -5.31
N THR A 41 -5.72 -1.09 -6.29
CA THR A 41 -5.48 -1.42 -7.71
C THR A 41 -4.21 -0.74 -8.22
N ALA A 42 -4.09 0.58 -8.01
CA ALA A 42 -2.95 1.35 -8.50
C ALA A 42 -1.62 0.94 -7.84
N LEU A 43 -1.63 0.68 -6.53
CA LEU A 43 -0.45 0.18 -5.81
C LEU A 43 -0.09 -1.25 -6.25
N GLY A 44 -1.09 -2.13 -6.40
CA GLY A 44 -0.88 -3.50 -6.84
C GLY A 44 -0.21 -3.56 -8.22
N GLU A 45 -0.72 -2.77 -9.17
CA GLU A 45 -0.12 -2.65 -10.49
C GLU A 45 1.33 -2.15 -10.43
N TRP A 46 1.59 -1.11 -9.64
CA TRP A 46 2.96 -0.60 -9.49
C TRP A 46 3.90 -1.65 -8.88
N ILE A 47 3.45 -2.40 -7.86
CA ILE A 47 4.25 -3.46 -7.22
C ILE A 47 4.60 -4.56 -8.23
N ASP A 48 3.60 -5.00 -8.99
CA ASP A 48 3.77 -6.06 -9.97
C ASP A 48 4.70 -5.60 -11.12
N GLU A 49 4.58 -4.34 -11.57
CA GLU A 49 5.49 -3.72 -12.56
C GLU A 49 6.91 -3.52 -12.05
N ALA A 50 7.07 -3.13 -10.77
CA ALA A 50 8.36 -2.87 -10.14
C ALA A 50 9.08 -4.16 -9.70
N ASN A 51 8.38 -5.31 -9.72
CA ASN A 51 8.87 -6.58 -9.18
C ASN A 51 9.39 -6.47 -7.74
N VAL A 52 8.66 -5.71 -6.91
CA VAL A 52 9.01 -5.44 -5.51
C VAL A 52 8.23 -6.39 -4.60
N GLU A 53 8.88 -6.89 -3.54
CA GLU A 53 8.17 -7.69 -2.54
C GLU A 53 7.16 -6.83 -1.78
N ARG A 54 5.91 -7.28 -1.65
CA ARG A 54 4.82 -6.54 -1.00
C ARG A 54 5.09 -6.12 0.45
N GLN A 55 6.02 -6.79 1.14
CA GLN A 55 6.40 -6.52 2.53
C GLN A 55 7.74 -5.77 2.66
N SER A 56 8.31 -5.35 1.53
CA SER A 56 9.57 -4.61 1.52
C SER A 56 9.39 -3.15 1.97
N PRO A 57 10.46 -2.50 2.47
CA PRO A 57 10.47 -1.06 2.72
C PRO A 57 10.07 -0.24 1.48
N GLU A 58 10.43 -0.70 0.29
CA GLU A 58 10.10 -0.06 -1.00
C GLU A 58 8.59 -0.08 -1.25
N ALA A 59 7.91 -1.20 -0.98
CA ALA A 59 6.46 -1.30 -1.09
C ALA A 59 5.74 -0.39 -0.09
N GLU A 60 6.26 -0.25 1.13
CA GLU A 60 5.69 0.67 2.12
C GLU A 60 5.84 2.15 1.72
N LEU A 61 7.01 2.51 1.18
CA LEU A 61 7.24 3.86 0.64
C LEU A 61 6.33 4.14 -0.55
N ALA A 62 6.17 3.17 -1.46
CA ALA A 62 5.26 3.29 -2.58
C ALA A 62 3.82 3.48 -2.13
N ALA A 63 3.36 2.71 -1.13
CA ALA A 63 2.02 2.88 -0.55
C ALA A 63 1.79 4.29 -0.02
N ALA A 64 2.76 4.85 0.72
CA ALA A 64 2.67 6.22 1.24
C ALA A 64 2.56 7.27 0.10
N ILE A 65 3.33 7.09 -0.98
CA ILE A 65 3.27 7.97 -2.15
C ILE A 65 1.91 7.84 -2.84
N VAL A 66 1.44 6.61 -3.11
CA VAL A 66 0.16 6.35 -3.79
C VAL A 66 -1.01 6.96 -3.01
N ILE A 67 -1.01 6.84 -1.67
CA ILE A 67 -2.03 7.46 -0.81
C ILE A 67 -2.01 8.99 -0.96
N ASN A 68 -0.83 9.62 -1.03
CA ASN A 68 -0.73 11.07 -1.21
C ASN A 68 -1.22 11.50 -2.60
N LEU A 69 -0.85 10.78 -3.66
CA LEU A 69 -1.33 11.04 -5.02
C LEU A 69 -2.86 10.98 -5.11
N PHE A 70 -3.49 10.02 -4.43
CA PHE A 70 -4.95 9.95 -4.35
C PHE A 70 -5.53 11.21 -3.67
N ARG A 71 -4.94 11.64 -2.55
CA ARG A 71 -5.37 12.85 -1.80
C ARG A 71 -5.18 14.16 -2.57
N GLU A 72 -4.29 14.18 -3.57
CA GLU A 72 -4.09 15.29 -4.50
C GLU A 72 -5.19 15.39 -5.58
N GLY A 73 -6.16 14.48 -5.58
CA GLY A 73 -7.30 14.48 -6.49
C GLY A 73 -7.17 13.49 -7.65
N ASN A 74 -6.23 12.54 -7.59
CA ASN A 74 -6.15 11.43 -8.54
C ASN A 74 -7.13 10.32 -8.11
N ASP A 75 -8.43 10.61 -8.15
CA ASP A 75 -9.50 9.79 -7.58
C ASP A 75 -10.04 8.70 -8.53
N THR A 76 -9.28 8.36 -9.59
CA THR A 76 -9.61 7.27 -10.52
C THR A 76 -8.36 6.46 -10.86
N VAL A 77 -8.52 5.17 -11.18
CA VAL A 77 -7.39 4.30 -11.57
C VAL A 77 -6.58 4.89 -12.75
N PRO A 78 -7.20 5.40 -13.84
CA PRO A 78 -6.43 6.02 -14.92
C PRO A 78 -5.65 7.27 -14.48
N ALA A 79 -6.22 8.11 -13.62
CA ALA A 79 -5.52 9.27 -13.07
C ALA A 79 -4.34 8.85 -12.20
N MET A 80 -4.54 7.84 -11.34
CA MET A 80 -3.49 7.25 -10.51
C MET A 80 -2.35 6.69 -11.34
N ARG A 81 -2.61 5.90 -12.39
CA ARG A 81 -1.58 5.38 -13.30
C ARG A 81 -0.76 6.49 -13.94
N LYS A 82 -1.42 7.57 -14.37
CA LYS A 82 -0.74 8.74 -14.95
C LYS A 82 0.13 9.44 -13.91
N ALA A 83 -0.37 9.65 -12.70
CA ALA A 83 0.38 10.27 -11.61
C ALA A 83 1.58 9.41 -11.19
N ILE A 84 1.38 8.09 -11.03
CA ILE A 84 2.41 7.12 -10.68
C ILE A 84 3.54 7.11 -11.72
N SER A 85 3.21 7.04 -13.02
CA SER A 85 4.24 7.02 -14.06
C SER A 85 5.04 8.33 -14.15
N ALA A 86 4.45 9.46 -13.76
CA ALA A 86 5.13 10.75 -13.67
C ALA A 86 5.90 10.96 -12.35
N HIS A 87 5.65 10.14 -11.32
CA HIS A 87 6.21 10.37 -9.99
C HIS A 87 7.65 9.86 -9.89
N ARG A 88 8.61 10.79 -9.82
CA ARG A 88 10.05 10.48 -9.78
C ARG A 88 10.42 9.45 -8.69
N GLY A 89 9.94 9.63 -7.46
CA GLY A 89 10.27 8.71 -6.37
C GLY A 89 9.79 7.27 -6.60
N LEU A 90 8.70 7.07 -7.35
CA LEU A 90 8.22 5.72 -7.69
C LEU A 90 9.03 5.12 -8.84
N ASN A 91 9.53 5.95 -9.76
CA ASN A 91 10.40 5.50 -10.83
C ASN A 91 11.80 5.12 -10.33
N ASP A 92 12.32 5.86 -9.35
CA ASP A 92 13.61 5.55 -8.70
C ASP A 92 13.54 4.21 -7.93
N LEU A 93 12.38 3.89 -7.33
CA LEU A 93 12.16 2.62 -6.62
C LEU A 93 12.01 1.37 -7.53
N ARG A 94 11.75 1.55 -8.83
CA ARG A 94 11.62 0.45 -9.82
C ARG A 94 12.96 -0.14 -10.26
N HIS A 95 14.07 0.52 -9.97
CA HIS A 95 15.41 0.17 -10.47
C HIS A 95 16.40 0.04 -9.30
N PRO A 96 16.24 -0.94 -8.39
CA PRO A 96 17.25 -1.21 -7.36
C PRO A 96 18.59 -1.68 -7.96
#